data_AF-A0A136PKZ6-F1
#
_entry.id   AF-A0A136PKZ6-F1
#
_cell.length_a   1.000
_cell.length_b   1.000
_cell.length_c   1.000
_cell.angle_alpha   90.00
_cell.angle_beta   90.00
_cell.angle_gamma   90.00
#
_symmetry.space_group_name_H-M   'P 1'
#
loop_
_entity.id
_entity.type
_entity.pdbx_description
1 polymer ?
#
loop_
_entity_poly.entity_id
_entity_poly.type
_entity_poly.pdbx_seq_one_letter_code
_entity_poly.pdbx_strand_id
1 'polypeptide(L)'
;MVACLVLSGCGEHRPGESPARDLAAAEAEILKDDFGHRDRVRDAEYIAATEVPNHLDNSDSPIRRVLLGWSGRTVGGEQATIDVQFVVTLTDQQASSYGDHNNSAGQVKRCYRYFLELYRYTTYDEIECPSTATAPVPTASPFPDMPDDGRERLTAALRTATPDTLASRVRAAFPEKHVTVDTVTHQGALVAAVGVPAERDCIVLVRTPGGAIESPAYDRIWLEPGEMGCRTGLYVSPPR
;
A
#
# COMPACT_ATOMS: atom_id res chain seq x y z
N MET A 1 -14.93 -26.64 -67.87
CA MET A 1 -15.23 -27.26 -66.56
C MET A 1 -14.21 -26.69 -65.59
N VAL A 2 -14.59 -25.67 -64.83
CA VAL A 2 -13.69 -24.93 -63.92
C VAL A 2 -13.82 -25.57 -62.54
N ALA A 3 -12.71 -26.12 -62.04
CA ALA A 3 -12.65 -26.70 -60.70
C ALA A 3 -12.37 -25.58 -59.69
N CYS A 4 -13.38 -25.19 -58.91
CA CYS A 4 -13.22 -24.32 -57.75
C CYS A 4 -12.69 -25.13 -56.57
N LEU A 5 -11.42 -24.92 -56.23
CA LEU A 5 -10.83 -25.33 -54.96
C LEU A 5 -11.36 -24.41 -53.86
N VAL A 6 -12.28 -24.91 -53.05
CA VAL A 6 -12.73 -24.24 -51.83
C VAL A 6 -11.69 -24.56 -50.75
N LEU A 7 -10.79 -23.60 -50.48
CA LEU A 7 -9.88 -23.64 -49.34
C LEU A 7 -10.70 -23.39 -48.07
N SER A 8 -11.16 -24.46 -47.43
CA SER A 8 -11.64 -24.43 -46.05
C SER A 8 -10.45 -24.18 -45.13
N GLY A 9 -10.20 -22.90 -44.82
CA GLY A 9 -9.25 -22.51 -43.79
C GLY A 9 -9.77 -22.92 -42.41
N CYS A 10 -9.06 -23.85 -41.76
CA CYS A 10 -9.25 -24.17 -40.35
C CYS A 10 -8.70 -23.01 -39.50
N GLY A 11 -9.48 -21.94 -39.34
CA GLY A 11 -9.26 -20.98 -38.27
C GLY A 11 -9.66 -21.65 -36.96
N GLU A 12 -8.67 -22.01 -36.14
CA GLU A 12 -8.89 -22.51 -34.78
C GLU A 12 -9.70 -21.47 -34.00
N HIS A 13 -10.99 -21.72 -33.84
CA HIS A 13 -11.87 -20.95 -32.98
C HIS A 13 -11.48 -21.27 -31.53
N ARG A 14 -10.59 -20.47 -30.94
CA ARG A 14 -10.35 -20.54 -29.51
C ARG A 14 -11.62 -20.02 -28.82
N PRO A 15 -12.29 -20.81 -27.97
CA PRO A 15 -13.42 -20.28 -27.20
C PRO A 15 -12.93 -19.08 -26.38
N GLY A 16 -13.70 -17.99 -26.39
CA GLY A 16 -13.38 -16.73 -25.68
C GLY A 16 -13.12 -16.89 -24.18
N GLU A 17 -13.45 -18.06 -23.61
CA GLU A 17 -13.08 -18.44 -22.25
C GLU A 17 -11.58 -18.49 -21.99
N SER A 18 -10.74 -18.94 -22.95
CA SER A 18 -9.29 -19.01 -22.71
C SER A 18 -8.67 -17.60 -22.61
N PRO A 19 -8.90 -16.67 -23.56
CA PRO A 19 -8.44 -15.29 -23.42
C PRO A 19 -8.98 -14.59 -22.17
N ALA A 20 -10.24 -14.82 -21.80
CA ALA A 20 -10.83 -14.22 -20.61
C ALA A 20 -10.21 -14.76 -19.30
N ARG A 21 -9.86 -16.05 -19.25
CA ARG A 21 -9.16 -16.66 -18.11
C ARG A 21 -7.72 -16.14 -17.99
N ASP A 22 -7.03 -15.99 -19.12
CA ASP A 22 -5.67 -15.47 -19.18
C ASP A 22 -5.64 -13.99 -18.73
N LEU A 23 -6.61 -13.19 -19.16
CA LEU A 23 -6.74 -11.80 -18.72
C LEU A 23 -7.02 -11.68 -17.22
N ALA A 24 -7.92 -12.51 -16.67
CA ALA A 24 -8.19 -12.54 -15.24
C ALA A 24 -6.97 -12.96 -14.42
N ALA A 25 -6.11 -13.86 -14.94
CA ALA A 25 -4.87 -14.26 -14.29
C ALA A 25 -3.79 -13.17 -14.38
N ALA A 26 -3.65 -12.50 -15.52
CA ALA A 26 -2.72 -11.39 -15.70
C ALA A 26 -3.05 -10.23 -14.76
N GLU A 27 -4.34 -9.89 -14.62
CA GLU A 27 -4.78 -8.85 -13.68
C GLU A 27 -4.56 -9.23 -12.22
N ALA A 28 -4.70 -10.52 -11.89
CA ALA A 28 -4.41 -11.00 -10.55
C ALA A 28 -2.93 -10.81 -10.19
N GLU A 29 -2.03 -11.04 -11.15
CA GLU A 29 -0.59 -10.78 -11.02
C GLU A 29 -0.31 -9.27 -10.89
N ILE A 30 -0.96 -8.43 -11.69
CA ILE A 30 -0.83 -6.97 -11.58
C ILE A 30 -1.23 -6.50 -10.18
N LEU A 31 -2.37 -6.96 -9.65
CA LEU A 31 -2.79 -6.58 -8.30
C LEU A 31 -1.83 -7.11 -7.22
N LYS A 32 -1.21 -8.28 -7.43
CA LYS A 32 -0.14 -8.76 -6.53
C LYS A 32 1.05 -7.80 -6.52
N ASP A 33 1.45 -7.32 -7.69
CA ASP A 33 2.57 -6.39 -7.84
C ASP A 33 2.24 -4.99 -7.30
N ASP A 34 0.99 -4.53 -7.47
CA ASP A 34 0.46 -3.31 -6.85
C ASP A 34 0.51 -3.39 -5.32
N PHE A 35 0.12 -4.55 -4.75
CA PHE A 35 0.34 -4.82 -3.31
C PHE A 35 1.83 -4.97 -2.97
N GLY A 36 2.67 -5.48 -3.88
CA GLY A 36 4.12 -5.48 -3.76
C GLY A 36 4.66 -5.97 -2.41
N HIS A 37 5.71 -5.31 -1.95
CA HIS A 37 6.34 -5.54 -0.65
C HIS A 37 5.68 -4.71 0.44
N ARG A 38 5.35 -5.32 1.59
CA ARG A 38 4.72 -4.61 2.71
C ARG A 38 5.77 -4.12 3.69
N ASP A 39 5.96 -2.82 3.77
CA ASP A 39 6.91 -2.17 4.67
C ASP A 39 6.23 -1.48 5.87
N ARG A 40 4.88 -1.51 5.92
CA ARG A 40 4.06 -0.81 6.92
C ARG A 40 2.99 -1.72 7.52
N VAL A 41 2.67 -1.42 8.78
CA VAL A 41 1.57 -2.05 9.50
C VAL A 41 0.25 -1.46 9.03
N ARG A 42 -0.65 -2.34 8.58
CA ARG A 42 -1.97 -1.99 8.05
C ARG A 42 -2.98 -3.09 8.38
N ASP A 43 -4.20 -2.69 8.68
CA ASP A 43 -5.32 -3.62 8.77
C ASP A 43 -5.81 -3.98 7.36
N ALA A 44 -6.30 -5.21 7.19
CA ALA A 44 -6.81 -5.68 5.91
C ALA A 44 -7.96 -4.82 5.38
N GLU A 45 -8.76 -4.24 6.27
CA GLU A 45 -9.84 -3.31 5.91
C GLU A 45 -9.31 -2.06 5.19
N TYR A 46 -8.22 -1.49 5.68
CA TYR A 46 -7.60 -0.33 5.05
C TYR A 46 -7.06 -0.70 3.66
N ILE A 47 -6.29 -1.78 3.57
CA ILE A 47 -5.72 -2.26 2.30
C ILE A 47 -6.84 -2.51 1.28
N ALA A 48 -7.90 -3.19 1.71
CA ALA A 48 -9.08 -3.46 0.88
C ALA A 48 -9.77 -2.18 0.39
N ALA A 49 -9.83 -1.14 1.22
CA ALA A 49 -10.47 0.12 0.90
C ALA A 49 -9.63 1.05 0.00
N THR A 50 -8.30 1.01 0.10
CA THR A 50 -7.43 1.98 -0.60
C THR A 50 -6.64 1.40 -1.77
N GLU A 51 -6.33 0.11 -1.75
CA GLU A 51 -5.41 -0.50 -2.71
C GLU A 51 -6.12 -1.40 -3.73
N VAL A 52 -7.25 -2.01 -3.37
CA VAL A 52 -8.07 -2.79 -4.32
C VAL A 52 -8.84 -1.91 -5.32
N PRO A 53 -9.41 -0.74 -4.93
CA PRO A 53 -10.27 0.02 -5.84
C PRO A 53 -9.57 0.76 -6.99
N ASN A 54 -8.24 0.75 -7.09
CA ASN A 54 -7.52 1.55 -8.10
C ASN A 54 -7.32 0.80 -9.42
N HIS A 55 -8.39 0.76 -10.19
CA HIS A 55 -8.48 0.88 -11.64
C HIS A 55 -9.87 0.36 -12.01
N LEU A 56 -10.47 0.87 -13.10
CA LEU A 56 -11.77 0.50 -13.71
C LEU A 56 -12.93 1.48 -13.52
N ASP A 57 -12.65 2.74 -13.17
CA ASP A 57 -13.62 3.84 -13.38
C ASP A 57 -13.77 4.25 -14.85
N ASN A 58 -13.03 3.59 -15.77
CA ASN A 58 -13.36 3.62 -17.19
C ASN A 58 -14.35 2.49 -17.48
N SER A 59 -15.58 2.87 -17.84
CA SER A 59 -16.68 1.97 -18.20
C SER A 59 -16.37 1.00 -19.36
N ASP A 60 -15.26 1.20 -20.06
CA ASP A 60 -14.86 0.47 -21.26
C ASP A 60 -13.80 -0.62 -21.02
N SER A 61 -13.32 -0.79 -19.78
CA SER A 61 -12.37 -1.87 -19.51
C SER A 61 -13.09 -3.24 -19.47
N PRO A 62 -12.54 -4.26 -20.15
CA PRO A 62 -13.16 -5.58 -20.21
C PRO A 62 -13.07 -6.36 -18.88
N ILE A 63 -12.32 -5.88 -17.88
CA ILE A 63 -12.14 -6.55 -16.60
C ILE A 63 -12.73 -5.71 -15.47
N ARG A 64 -13.33 -6.35 -14.46
CA ARG A 64 -13.82 -5.69 -13.25
C ARG A 64 -13.29 -6.36 -11.99
N ARG A 65 -12.65 -5.60 -11.09
CA ARG A 65 -12.27 -6.03 -9.73
C ARG A 65 -13.47 -5.91 -8.80
N VAL A 66 -13.72 -6.94 -8.00
CA VAL A 66 -14.82 -7.00 -7.03
C VAL A 66 -14.27 -7.55 -5.72
N LEU A 67 -14.30 -6.73 -4.68
CA LEU A 67 -13.86 -7.12 -3.34
C LEU A 67 -14.85 -8.12 -2.73
N LEU A 68 -14.37 -9.27 -2.28
CA LEU A 68 -15.20 -10.34 -1.70
C LEU A 68 -15.12 -10.38 -0.17
N GLY A 69 -13.94 -10.12 0.38
CA GLY A 69 -13.70 -10.17 1.82
C GLY A 69 -12.29 -9.75 2.18
N TRP A 70 -12.10 -9.44 3.45
CA TRP A 70 -10.81 -9.06 4.02
C TRP A 70 -10.75 -9.48 5.49
N SER A 71 -9.55 -9.82 5.97
CA SER A 71 -9.35 -10.16 7.38
C SER A 71 -7.90 -10.03 7.81
N GLY A 72 -7.66 -9.86 9.11
CA GLY A 72 -6.31 -9.77 9.66
C GLY A 72 -5.64 -8.42 9.46
N ARG A 73 -4.32 -8.39 9.65
CA ARG A 73 -3.47 -7.19 9.64
C ARG A 73 -2.01 -7.56 9.45
N THR A 74 -1.21 -6.62 8.93
CA THR A 74 0.23 -6.79 8.71
C THR A 74 1.04 -6.32 9.92
N VAL A 75 0.97 -7.02 11.06
CA VAL A 75 1.78 -6.66 12.25
C VAL A 75 2.62 -7.83 12.73
N GLY A 76 3.92 -7.61 12.93
CA GLY A 76 4.82 -8.66 13.37
C GLY A 76 4.78 -9.87 12.42
N GLY A 77 4.43 -11.04 12.93
CA GLY A 77 4.23 -12.27 12.16
C GLY A 77 2.78 -12.56 11.75
N GLU A 78 1.86 -11.61 11.93
CA GLU A 78 0.48 -11.73 11.47
C GLU A 78 0.37 -11.47 9.95
N GLN A 79 -0.70 -12.01 9.36
CA GLN A 79 -0.99 -11.93 7.93
C GLN A 79 -2.35 -11.29 7.71
N ALA A 80 -2.43 -10.38 6.75
CA ALA A 80 -3.68 -9.87 6.21
C ALA A 80 -4.08 -10.68 4.96
N THR A 81 -5.38 -10.97 4.83
CA THR A 81 -5.94 -11.66 3.66
C THR A 81 -6.93 -10.76 2.95
N ILE A 82 -6.87 -10.71 1.61
CA ILE A 82 -7.81 -9.96 0.78
C ILE A 82 -8.33 -10.90 -0.31
N ASP A 83 -9.65 -11.07 -0.41
CA ASP A 83 -10.27 -11.90 -1.43
C ASP A 83 -10.85 -11.00 -2.53
N VAL A 84 -10.45 -11.23 -3.78
CA VAL A 84 -10.85 -10.42 -4.94
C VAL A 84 -11.36 -11.31 -6.05
N GLN A 85 -12.51 -10.95 -6.61
CA GLN A 85 -13.07 -11.52 -7.83
C GLN A 85 -12.75 -10.62 -9.02
N PHE A 86 -12.25 -11.23 -10.09
CA PHE A 86 -12.09 -10.60 -11.39
C PHE A 86 -13.19 -11.09 -12.31
N VAL A 87 -14.03 -10.16 -12.78
CA VAL A 87 -15.09 -10.42 -13.76
C VAL A 87 -14.64 -9.88 -15.10
N VAL A 88 -14.30 -10.76 -16.03
CA VAL A 88 -13.91 -10.40 -17.40
C VAL A 88 -15.11 -10.55 -18.31
N THR A 89 -15.45 -9.49 -19.05
CA THR A 89 -16.50 -9.47 -20.07
C THR A 89 -15.86 -9.12 -21.41
N LEU A 90 -15.80 -10.09 -22.32
CA LEU A 90 -15.33 -9.88 -23.69
C LEU A 90 -16.54 -9.63 -24.59
N THR A 91 -16.46 -8.57 -25.40
CA THR A 91 -17.39 -8.34 -26.50
C THR A 91 -16.98 -9.17 -27.72
N ASP A 92 -17.95 -9.50 -28.57
CA ASP A 92 -17.68 -10.22 -29.81
C ASP A 92 -16.82 -9.32 -30.72
N GLN A 93 -15.60 -9.76 -31.04
CA GLN A 93 -14.70 -9.00 -31.87
C GLN A 93 -14.46 -9.77 -33.17
N GLN A 94 -15.10 -9.29 -34.25
CA GLN A 94 -14.88 -9.80 -35.58
C GLN A 94 -13.49 -9.40 -36.07
N ALA A 95 -12.71 -10.39 -36.51
CA ALA A 95 -11.40 -10.16 -37.13
C ALA A 95 -11.51 -9.17 -38.29
N SER A 96 -10.84 -8.02 -38.18
CA SER A 96 -10.93 -6.94 -39.16
C SER A 96 -9.74 -6.92 -40.13
N SER A 97 -8.66 -7.62 -39.78
CA SER A 97 -7.43 -7.69 -40.57
C SER A 97 -6.84 -9.11 -40.63
N TYR A 98 -5.95 -9.33 -41.59
CA TYR A 98 -5.28 -10.60 -41.82
C TYR A 98 -4.25 -10.85 -40.70
N GLY A 99 -4.58 -11.74 -39.76
CA GLY A 99 -3.81 -12.02 -38.56
C GLY A 99 -4.60 -11.83 -37.25
N ASP A 100 -5.76 -11.18 -37.31
CA ASP A 100 -6.64 -11.03 -36.15
C ASP A 100 -7.33 -12.36 -35.81
N HIS A 101 -7.40 -12.66 -34.52
CA HIS A 101 -8.16 -13.79 -34.01
C HIS A 101 -9.61 -13.39 -33.70
N ASN A 102 -10.55 -14.26 -34.06
CA ASN A 102 -11.97 -14.07 -33.74
C ASN A 102 -12.22 -14.47 -32.28
N ASN A 103 -12.69 -13.55 -31.44
CA ASN A 103 -13.02 -13.84 -30.05
C ASN A 103 -14.53 -13.81 -29.87
N SER A 104 -15.12 -14.94 -29.44
CA SER A 104 -16.54 -14.98 -29.09
C SER A 104 -16.81 -14.24 -27.79
N ALA A 105 -17.94 -13.53 -27.74
CA ALA A 105 -18.40 -12.86 -26.52
C ALA A 105 -18.52 -13.87 -25.36
N GLY A 106 -18.08 -13.47 -24.17
CA GLY A 106 -18.08 -14.36 -23.01
C GLY A 106 -17.79 -13.61 -21.71
N GLN A 107 -18.30 -14.17 -20.60
CA GLN A 107 -17.99 -13.68 -19.25
C GLN A 107 -17.32 -14.79 -18.45
N VAL A 108 -16.17 -14.48 -17.83
CA VAL A 108 -15.45 -15.37 -16.91
C VAL A 108 -15.30 -14.69 -15.57
N LYS A 109 -15.44 -15.48 -14.49
CA LYS A 109 -15.19 -15.05 -13.12
C LYS A 109 -14.09 -15.91 -12.53
N ARG A 110 -13.06 -15.29 -11.98
CA ARG A 110 -12.01 -15.96 -11.19
C ARG A 110 -11.80 -15.22 -9.88
N CYS A 111 -11.48 -15.95 -8.84
CA CYS A 111 -11.34 -15.39 -7.50
C CYS A 111 -9.98 -15.77 -6.94
N TYR A 112 -9.34 -14.83 -6.27
CA TYR A 112 -8.02 -15.02 -5.70
C TYR A 112 -7.99 -14.50 -4.27
N ARG A 113 -7.24 -15.18 -3.42
CA ARG A 113 -6.91 -14.74 -2.07
C ARG A 113 -5.47 -14.27 -2.05
N TYR A 114 -5.28 -13.00 -1.69
CA TYR A 114 -3.99 -12.39 -1.49
C TYR A 114 -3.58 -12.51 -0.02
N PHE A 115 -2.31 -12.78 0.20
CA PHE A 115 -1.69 -12.92 1.50
C PHE A 115 -0.61 -11.85 1.65
N LEU A 116 -0.82 -10.96 2.61
CA LEU A 116 0.06 -9.82 2.87
C LEU A 116 0.68 -9.97 4.26
N GLU A 117 2.00 -9.95 4.32
CA GLU A 117 2.76 -10.04 5.57
C GLU A 117 3.80 -8.93 5.63
N LEU A 118 4.05 -8.41 6.82
CA LEU A 118 5.06 -7.37 7.02
C LEU A 118 6.46 -7.90 6.62
N TYR A 119 7.19 -7.08 5.85
CA TYR A 119 8.51 -7.38 5.28
C TYR A 119 8.55 -8.55 4.30
N ARG A 120 7.41 -8.93 3.72
CA ARG A 120 7.35 -9.91 2.63
C ARG A 120 6.67 -9.32 1.40
N TYR A 121 7.00 -9.94 0.27
CA TYR A 121 6.24 -9.74 -0.96
C TYR A 121 4.91 -10.46 -0.87
N THR A 122 3.88 -9.82 -1.40
CA THR A 122 2.53 -10.37 -1.49
C THR A 122 2.53 -11.63 -2.35
N THR A 123 1.83 -12.65 -1.88
CA THR A 123 1.52 -13.88 -2.65
C THR A 123 0.01 -14.01 -2.79
N TYR A 124 -0.44 -14.87 -3.70
CA TYR A 124 -1.86 -15.17 -3.84
C TYR A 124 -2.09 -16.61 -4.31
N ASP A 125 -3.27 -17.12 -3.99
CA ASP A 125 -3.78 -18.39 -4.49
C ASP A 125 -5.13 -18.15 -5.19
N GLU A 126 -5.43 -18.95 -6.22
CA GLU A 126 -6.78 -19.01 -6.76
C GLU A 126 -7.70 -19.75 -5.77
N ILE A 127 -8.90 -19.21 -5.58
CA ILE A 127 -9.94 -19.78 -4.72
C ILE A 127 -11.24 -19.96 -5.50
N GLU A 128 -12.11 -20.83 -5.00
CA GLU A 128 -13.47 -20.91 -5.52
C GLU A 128 -14.21 -19.59 -5.29
N CYS A 129 -14.88 -19.10 -6.33
CA CYS A 129 -15.67 -17.88 -6.21
C CYS A 129 -16.88 -18.12 -5.30
N PRO A 130 -16.97 -17.42 -4.16
CA PRO A 130 -18.10 -17.60 -3.26
C PRO A 130 -19.40 -17.17 -3.94
N SER A 131 -20.47 -17.90 -3.65
CA SER A 131 -21.82 -17.60 -4.17
C SER A 131 -22.52 -16.47 -3.41
N THR A 132 -21.92 -15.99 -2.32
CA THR A 132 -22.47 -14.92 -1.47
C THR A 132 -22.34 -13.53 -2.10
N ALA A 133 -23.24 -12.64 -1.68
CA ALA A 133 -23.25 -11.25 -2.12
C ALA A 133 -21.92 -10.55 -1.80
N THR A 134 -21.43 -9.78 -2.76
CA THR A 134 -20.27 -8.88 -2.64
C THR A 134 -20.37 -8.02 -1.38
N ALA A 135 -19.34 -8.05 -0.53
CA ALA A 135 -19.25 -7.14 0.60
C ALA A 135 -19.15 -5.69 0.09
N PRO A 136 -19.85 -4.71 0.72
CA PRO A 136 -19.62 -3.32 0.39
C PRO A 136 -18.14 -2.97 0.61
N VAL A 137 -17.58 -2.15 -0.28
CA VAL A 137 -16.19 -1.69 -0.13
C VAL A 137 -16.07 -1.00 1.24
N PRO A 138 -15.11 -1.41 2.09
CA PRO A 138 -14.93 -0.80 3.39
C PRO A 138 -14.54 0.67 3.25
N THR A 139 -14.82 1.46 4.29
CA THR A 139 -14.32 2.83 4.36
C THR A 139 -13.02 2.82 5.14
N ALA A 140 -11.90 3.12 4.49
CA ALA A 140 -10.64 3.32 5.19
C ALA A 140 -10.77 4.48 6.18
N SER A 141 -10.51 4.22 7.46
CA SER A 141 -10.21 5.31 8.38
C SER A 141 -8.87 5.92 7.95
N PRO A 142 -8.78 7.24 7.75
CA PRO A 142 -7.51 7.88 7.44
C PRO A 142 -6.53 7.63 8.58
N PHE A 143 -5.27 7.37 8.23
CA PHE A 143 -4.23 7.23 9.24
C PHE A 143 -3.96 8.59 9.88
N PRO A 144 -3.58 8.61 11.17
CA PRO A 144 -3.14 9.84 11.80
C PRO A 144 -1.79 10.25 11.20
N ASP A 145 -1.80 11.32 10.43
CA ASP A 145 -0.57 11.94 9.94
C ASP A 145 0.02 12.88 11.00
N MET A 146 1.31 13.14 10.86
CA MET A 146 1.96 14.20 11.62
C MET A 146 1.39 15.56 11.17
N PRO A 147 1.16 16.52 12.08
CA PRO A 147 0.64 17.83 11.69
C PRO A 147 1.55 18.54 10.68
N ASP A 148 0.96 19.18 9.66
CA ASP A 148 1.72 19.91 8.63
C ASP A 148 2.69 20.96 9.21
N ASP A 149 2.34 21.55 10.36
CA ASP A 149 3.13 22.53 11.10
C ASP A 149 4.06 21.91 12.18
N GLY A 150 4.23 20.59 12.18
CA GLY A 150 4.96 19.86 13.23
C GLY A 150 6.40 20.37 13.42
N ARG A 151 7.10 20.71 12.34
CA ARG A 151 8.47 21.26 12.44
C ARG A 151 8.50 22.60 13.15
N GLU A 152 7.50 23.45 12.92
CA GLU A 152 7.37 24.77 13.52
C GLU A 152 7.00 24.66 14.99
N ARG A 153 6.05 23.77 15.33
CA ARG A 153 5.69 23.41 16.71
C ARG A 153 6.89 22.92 17.51
N LEU A 154 7.65 21.97 16.94
CA LEU A 154 8.84 21.42 17.60
C LEU A 154 9.92 22.48 17.79
N THR A 155 10.12 23.35 16.79
CA THR A 155 11.04 24.50 16.88
C THR A 155 10.62 25.43 18.02
N ALA A 156 9.34 25.79 18.12
CA ALA A 156 8.82 26.66 19.17
C ALA A 156 8.96 26.02 20.58
N ALA A 157 8.67 24.72 20.69
CA ALA A 157 8.87 23.97 21.93
C ALA A 157 10.35 23.98 22.36
N LEU A 158 11.27 23.70 21.42
CA LEU A 158 12.71 23.70 21.69
C LEU A 158 13.23 25.09 22.06
N ARG A 159 12.74 26.18 21.45
CA ARG A 159 13.19 27.56 21.79
C ARG A 159 12.97 27.90 23.26
N THR A 160 11.87 27.45 23.85
CA THR A 160 11.49 27.80 25.23
C THR A 160 11.85 26.74 26.27
N ALA A 161 12.33 25.57 25.81
CA ALA A 161 12.71 24.47 26.69
C ALA A 161 14.02 24.73 27.46
N THR A 162 14.09 24.12 28.63
CA THR A 162 15.30 23.89 29.43
C THR A 162 15.52 22.38 29.51
N PRO A 163 16.70 21.89 29.94
CA PRO A 163 16.91 20.46 30.16
C PRO A 163 15.79 19.80 30.98
N ASP A 164 15.32 20.47 32.04
CA ASP A 164 14.28 19.95 32.94
C ASP A 164 12.87 20.00 32.36
N THR A 165 12.61 20.90 31.40
CA THR A 165 11.26 21.10 30.82
C THR A 165 11.10 20.51 29.43
N LEU A 166 12.17 20.03 28.81
CA LEU A 166 12.21 19.55 27.43
C LEU A 166 11.10 18.53 27.13
N ALA A 167 11.07 17.41 27.84
CA ALA A 167 10.10 16.34 27.62
C ALA A 167 8.65 16.85 27.73
N SER A 168 8.35 17.63 28.79
CA SER A 168 7.01 18.18 29.02
C SER A 168 6.57 19.18 27.94
N ARG A 169 7.47 20.05 27.46
CA ARG A 169 7.14 21.05 26.44
C ARG A 169 6.93 20.42 25.08
N VAL A 170 7.77 19.46 24.70
CA VAL A 170 7.60 18.74 23.44
C VAL A 170 6.31 17.92 23.49
N ARG A 171 6.02 17.22 24.59
CA ARG A 171 4.74 16.50 24.74
C ARG A 171 3.53 17.43 24.70
N ALA A 172 3.61 18.63 25.27
CA ALA A 172 2.53 19.61 25.20
C ALA A 172 2.28 20.15 23.78
N ALA A 173 3.33 20.22 22.94
CA ALA A 173 3.21 20.61 21.53
C ALA A 173 2.62 19.50 20.64
N PHE A 174 2.72 18.24 21.08
CA PHE A 174 2.20 17.04 20.41
C PHE A 174 1.37 16.19 21.39
N PRO A 175 0.15 16.65 21.74
CA PRO A 175 -0.72 15.95 22.68
C PRO A 175 -1.34 14.66 22.11
N GLU A 176 -1.25 14.45 20.80
CA GLU A 176 -1.85 13.33 20.11
C GLU A 176 -1.24 11.99 20.56
N LYS A 177 -2.09 11.02 20.93
CA LYS A 177 -1.62 9.73 21.48
C LYS A 177 -0.86 8.86 20.50
N HIS A 178 -1.11 9.03 19.19
CA HIS A 178 -0.44 8.29 18.13
C HIS A 178 0.95 8.86 17.81
N VAL A 179 1.26 10.07 18.30
CA VAL A 179 2.57 10.70 18.15
C VAL A 179 3.49 10.22 19.28
N THR A 180 4.61 9.63 18.88
CA THR A 180 5.71 9.33 19.78
C THR A 180 6.60 10.55 19.96
N VAL A 181 7.03 10.77 21.21
CA VAL A 181 7.94 11.85 21.59
C VAL A 181 9.08 11.21 22.36
N ASP A 182 10.30 11.41 21.87
CA ASP A 182 11.54 11.06 22.54
C ASP A 182 12.42 12.29 22.67
N THR A 183 13.07 12.46 23.82
CA THR A 183 13.86 13.66 24.11
C THR A 183 15.07 13.33 24.94
N VAL A 184 16.19 13.98 24.66
CA VAL A 184 17.42 13.83 25.44
C VAL A 184 18.20 15.14 25.48
N THR A 185 18.93 15.36 26.57
CA THR A 185 19.96 16.40 26.64
C THR A 185 21.31 15.73 26.41
N HIS A 186 22.06 16.16 25.39
CA HIS A 186 23.35 15.59 25.04
C HIS A 186 24.37 16.70 24.76
N GLN A 187 25.51 16.69 25.47
CA GLN A 187 26.57 17.70 25.32
C GLN A 187 26.06 19.17 25.41
N GLY A 188 25.07 19.41 26.27
CA GLY A 188 24.44 20.73 26.42
C GLY A 188 23.44 21.11 25.33
N ALA A 189 23.27 20.28 24.29
CA ALA A 189 22.21 20.42 23.31
C ALA A 189 20.91 19.78 23.80
N LEU A 190 19.77 20.36 23.43
CA LEU A 190 18.45 19.77 23.63
C LEU A 190 18.01 19.09 22.34
N VAL A 191 17.72 17.80 22.41
CA VAL A 191 17.37 16.98 21.24
C VAL A 191 15.96 16.45 21.43
N ALA A 192 15.14 16.56 20.40
CA ALA A 192 13.79 16.03 20.40
C ALA A 192 13.49 15.34 19.07
N ALA A 193 12.98 14.12 19.16
CA ALA A 193 12.46 13.33 18.06
C ALA A 193 10.95 13.15 18.25
N VAL A 194 10.17 13.49 17.23
CA VAL A 194 8.71 13.40 17.24
C VAL A 194 8.25 12.76 15.95
N GLY A 195 7.39 11.74 16.04
CA GLY A 195 6.96 11.03 14.84
C GLY A 195 5.81 10.07 15.05
N VAL A 196 5.26 9.59 13.94
CA VAL A 196 4.21 8.57 13.87
C VAL A 196 4.86 7.28 13.38
N PRO A 197 5.19 6.31 14.27
CA PRO A 197 5.96 5.13 13.89
C PRO A 197 5.31 4.29 12.79
N ALA A 198 3.97 4.22 12.77
CA ALA A 198 3.22 3.48 11.76
C ALA A 198 3.40 4.05 10.34
N GLU A 199 3.67 5.35 10.23
CA GLU A 199 3.84 6.05 8.94
C GLU A 199 5.29 6.32 8.58
N ARG A 200 6.25 5.92 9.43
CA ARG A 200 7.67 6.24 9.29
C ARG A 200 7.93 7.76 9.16
N ASP A 201 7.00 8.58 9.65
CA ASP A 201 7.16 10.03 9.71
C ASP A 201 7.90 10.41 10.99
N CYS A 202 8.96 11.20 10.85
CA CYS A 202 9.84 11.58 11.96
C CYS A 202 10.48 12.94 11.72
N ILE A 203 10.32 13.82 12.69
CA ILE A 203 11.07 15.07 12.80
C ILE A 203 12.03 14.94 13.97
N VAL A 204 13.31 15.16 13.71
CA VAL A 204 14.30 15.33 14.78
C VAL A 204 14.93 16.71 14.67
N LEU A 205 14.85 17.48 15.76
CA LEU A 205 15.48 18.79 15.86
C LEU A 205 16.40 18.84 17.08
N VAL A 206 17.48 19.60 16.92
CA VAL A 206 18.52 19.80 17.93
C VAL A 206 18.66 21.29 18.19
N ARG A 207 18.51 21.73 19.44
CA ARG A 207 18.91 23.07 19.87
C ARG A 207 20.31 23.00 20.45
N THR A 208 21.28 23.61 19.77
CA THR A 208 22.67 23.67 20.22
C THR A 208 22.83 24.53 21.49
N PRO A 209 23.95 24.41 22.22
CA PRO A 209 24.24 25.29 23.37
C PRO A 209 24.25 26.78 23.00
N GLY A 210 24.60 27.11 21.75
CA GLY A 210 24.56 28.48 21.21
C GLY A 210 23.16 28.98 20.87
N GLY A 211 22.12 28.15 21.06
CA GLY A 211 20.71 28.50 20.82
C GLY A 211 20.24 28.32 19.37
N ALA A 212 21.12 27.92 18.45
CA ALA A 212 20.73 27.56 17.08
C ALA A 212 19.90 26.27 17.09
N ILE A 213 18.91 26.18 16.20
CA ILE A 213 18.09 24.98 16.02
C ILE A 213 18.39 24.39 14.64
N GLU A 214 18.80 23.13 14.65
CA GLU A 214 19.27 22.41 13.47
C GLU A 214 18.45 21.12 13.30
N SER A 215 18.39 20.65 12.06
CA SER A 215 17.78 19.38 11.68
C SER A 215 18.87 18.53 11.09
N PRO A 216 19.38 17.53 11.82
CA PRO A 216 20.38 16.64 11.27
C PRO A 216 19.78 15.85 10.10
N ALA A 217 20.61 15.53 9.11
CA ALA A 217 20.21 14.63 8.03
C ALA A 217 20.35 13.19 8.52
N TYR A 218 19.35 12.35 8.24
CA TYR A 218 19.39 10.91 8.49
C TYR A 218 18.86 10.17 7.25
N ASP A 219 19.35 8.97 7.03
CA ASP A 219 18.76 8.08 6.03
C ASP A 219 17.40 7.56 6.55
N ARG A 220 16.37 7.60 5.69
CA ARG A 220 15.04 7.07 6.01
C ARG A 220 15.06 5.57 6.28
N ILE A 221 16.05 4.85 5.77
CA ILE A 221 16.25 3.41 6.05
C ILE A 221 16.44 3.18 7.56
N TRP A 222 16.95 4.15 8.33
CA TRP A 222 17.19 4.00 9.76
C TRP A 222 15.93 4.21 10.62
N LEU A 223 14.83 4.60 9.99
CA LEU A 223 13.50 4.73 10.60
C LEU A 223 12.69 3.43 10.49
N GLU A 224 13.31 2.33 10.04
CA GLU A 224 12.63 1.04 9.92
C GLU A 224 12.01 0.59 11.26
N PRO A 225 10.74 0.13 11.25
CA PRO A 225 10.08 -0.40 12.43
C PRO A 225 10.85 -1.62 12.98
N GLY A 226 11.57 -1.41 14.08
CA GLY A 226 12.26 -2.49 14.81
C GLY A 226 13.65 -2.12 15.31
N GLU A 227 14.39 -1.24 14.64
CA GLU A 227 15.79 -1.00 15.01
C GLU A 227 16.02 0.32 15.77
N MET A 228 15.38 1.44 15.40
CA MET A 228 15.43 2.67 16.22
C MET A 228 14.15 3.51 16.23
N GLY A 229 13.26 3.43 15.24
CA GLY A 229 12.06 4.27 15.17
C GLY A 229 12.38 5.78 15.23
N CYS A 230 11.36 6.62 15.41
CA CYS A 230 11.58 8.05 15.61
C CYS A 230 12.13 8.32 17.03
N ARG A 231 13.45 8.18 17.20
CA ARG A 231 14.15 8.33 18.48
C ARG A 231 15.37 9.24 18.37
N THR A 232 15.73 9.86 19.49
CA THR A 232 16.92 10.70 19.63
C THR A 232 18.24 9.92 19.49
N GLY A 233 18.19 8.58 19.56
CA GLY A 233 19.28 7.66 19.22
C GLY A 233 19.93 7.95 17.87
N LEU A 234 19.14 8.36 16.87
CA LEU A 234 19.61 8.75 15.53
C LEU A 234 20.64 9.89 15.56
N TYR A 235 20.59 10.74 16.60
CA TYR A 235 21.52 11.85 16.79
C TYR A 235 22.64 11.50 17.79
N VAL A 236 22.32 10.88 18.93
CA VAL A 236 23.31 10.63 19.99
C VAL A 236 24.21 9.42 19.70
N SER A 237 23.80 8.53 18.81
CA SER A 237 24.55 7.33 18.40
C SER A 237 24.14 6.93 16.98
N PRO A 238 24.49 7.75 15.96
CA PRO A 238 24.13 7.44 14.58
C PRO A 238 24.78 6.10 14.19
N PRO A 239 24.02 5.16 13.58
CA PRO A 239 24.60 3.93 13.05
C PRO A 239 25.66 4.26 11.98
N ARG A 240 26.59 3.32 11.75
CA ARG A 240 27.75 3.50 10.87
C ARG A 240 27.64 2.60 9.65
#